data_AF-A0AAE3HG55-F1
#
_entry.id   AF-A0AAE3HG55-F1
#
_cell.length_a   1.000
_cell.length_b   1.000
_cell.length_c   1.000
_cell.angle_alpha   90.00
_cell.angle_beta   90.00
_cell.angle_gamma   90.00
#
_symmetry.space_group_name_H-M   'P 1'
#
loop_
_entity.id
_entity.type
_entity.pdbx_description
1 polymer ?
#
loop_
_entity_poly.entity_id
_entity_poly.type
_entity_poly.pdbx_seq_one_letter_code
_entity_poly.pdbx_strand_id
1 'polypeptide(L)'
;MALRCSQEVKRREISPWKWMVGILIFILMINASINMLNHLSNARLAGYVSIGIIGITILINIKLINHYLTTYEYTLSHNKLSFNRSLGKRTREVIQVPLEDIHSIIALPRLKKDNCLKKKAAKRYKFEIGKVQDRSYYRGYFKANNKFHTFLFQPSDKMIEALVKELGEERIIR
;
A
#
# COMPACT_ATOMS: atom_id res chain seq x y z
N MET A 1 22.55 -18.89 -12.60
CA MET A 1 21.22 -18.56 -13.16
C MET A 1 20.59 -17.51 -12.26
N ALA A 2 20.45 -16.26 -12.71
CA ALA A 2 19.82 -15.22 -11.89
C ALA A 2 18.29 -15.40 -11.92
N LEU A 3 17.71 -15.80 -10.80
CA LEU A 3 16.25 -15.89 -10.65
C LEU A 3 15.68 -14.47 -10.62
N ARG A 4 14.87 -14.13 -11.62
CA ARG A 4 14.09 -12.88 -11.64
C ARG A 4 12.65 -13.22 -11.30
N CYS A 5 12.26 -12.98 -10.06
CA CYS A 5 10.88 -13.14 -9.62
C CYS A 5 10.27 -11.74 -9.44
N SER A 6 9.34 -11.35 -10.32
CA SER A 6 8.55 -10.13 -10.18
C SER A 6 7.14 -10.50 -9.78
N GLN A 7 6.65 -9.87 -8.71
CA GLN A 7 5.28 -10.03 -8.27
C GLN A 7 4.63 -8.65 -8.23
N GLU A 8 3.63 -8.46 -9.09
CA GLU A 8 2.69 -7.37 -8.95
C GLU A 8 1.67 -7.71 -7.87
N VAL A 9 1.60 -6.90 -6.82
CA VAL A 9 0.45 -6.94 -5.91
C VAL A 9 -0.54 -5.93 -6.44
N LYS A 10 -1.60 -6.44 -7.06
CA LYS A 10 -2.78 -5.63 -7.39
C LYS A 10 -3.74 -5.66 -6.22
N ARG A 11 -4.37 -4.52 -5.97
CA ARG A 11 -5.46 -4.44 -5.00
C ARG A 11 -6.58 -5.36 -5.46
N ARG A 12 -7.19 -6.10 -4.52
CA ARG A 12 -8.41 -6.86 -4.81
C ARG A 12 -9.43 -5.92 -5.44
N GLU A 13 -10.08 -6.39 -6.52
CA GLU A 13 -11.24 -5.72 -7.08
C GLU A 13 -12.25 -5.48 -5.95
N ILE A 14 -12.63 -4.23 -5.80
CA ILE A 14 -13.61 -3.82 -4.81
C ILE A 14 -14.90 -4.51 -5.22
N SER A 15 -15.57 -5.17 -4.27
CA SER A 15 -16.87 -5.81 -4.53
C SER A 15 -17.80 -4.84 -5.28
N PRO A 16 -18.44 -5.28 -6.38
CA PRO A 16 -19.29 -4.43 -7.22
C PRO A 16 -20.38 -3.71 -6.41
N TRP A 17 -20.89 -4.35 -5.37
CA TRP A 17 -21.87 -3.76 -4.45
C TRP A 17 -21.38 -2.48 -3.76
N LYS A 18 -20.11 -2.46 -3.32
CA LYS A 18 -19.52 -1.27 -2.68
C LYS A 18 -19.36 -0.11 -3.67
N TRP A 19 -19.12 -0.41 -4.94
CA TRP A 19 -19.14 0.59 -6.00
C TRP A 19 -20.55 1.17 -6.21
N MET A 20 -21.57 0.31 -6.28
CA MET A 20 -22.96 0.76 -6.43
C MET A 20 -23.41 1.66 -5.27
N VAL A 21 -23.14 1.26 -4.03
CA VAL A 21 -23.45 2.09 -2.84
C VAL A 21 -22.66 3.41 -2.87
N GLY A 22 -21.40 3.39 -3.29
CA GLY A 22 -20.58 4.59 -3.44
C GLY A 22 -21.16 5.58 -4.46
N ILE A 23 -21.60 5.08 -5.62
CA ILE A 23 -22.24 5.90 -6.66
C ILE A 23 -23.57 6.49 -6.14
N LEU A 24 -24.38 5.69 -5.44
CA LEU A 24 -25.65 6.16 -4.88
C LEU A 24 -25.46 7.29 -3.86
N ILE A 25 -24.51 7.13 -2.93
CA ILE A 25 -24.16 8.18 -1.95
C ILE A 25 -23.66 9.44 -2.65
N PHE A 26 -22.87 9.28 -3.72
CA PHE A 26 -22.35 10.42 -4.48
C PHE A 26 -23.47 11.23 -5.16
N ILE A 27 -24.45 10.54 -5.77
CA ILE A 27 -25.63 11.20 -6.37
C ILE A 27 -26.44 11.94 -5.29
N LEU A 28 -26.66 11.32 -4.12
CA LEU A 28 -27.33 11.95 -2.99
C LEU A 28 -26.59 13.22 -2.51
N MET A 29 -25.26 13.17 -2.41
CA MET A 29 -24.45 14.34 -2.04
C MET A 29 -24.57 15.49 -3.05
N ILE A 30 -24.58 15.18 -4.36
CA ILE A 30 -24.76 16.21 -5.39
C ILE A 30 -26.15 16.85 -5.25
N ASN A 31 -27.20 16.04 -5.13
CA ASN A 31 -28.56 16.55 -4.99
C ASN A 31 -28.74 17.36 -3.70
N ALA A 32 -28.17 16.92 -2.58
CA ALA A 32 -28.16 17.68 -1.34
C ALA A 32 -27.42 19.01 -1.49
N SER A 33 -26.30 19.02 -2.20
CA SER A 33 -25.52 20.24 -2.47
C SER A 33 -26.30 21.24 -3.33
N ILE A 34 -26.98 20.76 -4.38
CA ILE A 34 -27.84 21.59 -5.24
C ILE A 34 -29.02 22.14 -4.44
N ASN A 35 -29.67 21.31 -3.63
CA ASN A 35 -30.79 21.74 -2.78
C ASN A 35 -30.36 22.82 -1.78
N MET A 36 -29.19 22.65 -1.16
CA MET A 36 -28.62 23.63 -0.25
C MET A 36 -28.28 24.95 -0.96
N LEU A 37 -27.79 24.88 -2.20
CA LEU A 37 -27.53 26.05 -3.05
C LEU A 37 -28.82 26.80 -3.42
N ASN A 38 -29.87 26.06 -3.78
CA ASN A 38 -31.16 26.63 -4.18
C ASN A 38 -31.92 27.27 -3.01
N HIS A 39 -31.68 26.81 -1.78
CA HIS A 39 -32.30 27.39 -0.60
C HIS A 39 -31.58 28.65 -0.09
N LEU A 40 -30.37 28.95 -0.58
CA LEU A 40 -29.65 30.17 -0.27
C LEU A 40 -30.21 31.34 -1.09
N SER A 41 -30.96 32.22 -0.43
CA SER A 41 -31.52 33.45 -1.03
C SER A 41 -30.44 34.47 -1.46
N ASN A 42 -29.22 34.35 -0.94
CA ASN A 42 -28.12 35.28 -1.18
C ASN A 42 -27.15 34.76 -2.25
N ALA A 43 -27.19 35.38 -3.43
CA ALA A 43 -26.36 35.00 -4.58
C ALA A 43 -24.84 35.01 -4.31
N ARG A 44 -24.34 35.95 -3.49
CA ARG A 44 -22.90 35.99 -3.12
C ARG A 44 -22.49 34.80 -2.25
N LEU A 45 -23.33 34.42 -1.29
CA LEU A 45 -23.06 33.27 -0.42
C LEU A 45 -23.11 31.97 -1.22
N ALA A 46 -24.08 31.84 -2.15
CA ALA A 46 -24.15 30.70 -3.06
C ALA A 46 -22.85 30.55 -3.87
N GLY A 47 -22.30 31.65 -4.41
CA GLY A 47 -21.03 31.64 -5.14
C GLY A 47 -19.84 31.12 -4.32
N TYR A 48 -19.67 31.58 -3.07
CA TYR A 48 -18.61 31.08 -2.19
C TYR A 48 -18.77 29.60 -1.84
N VAL A 49 -20.01 29.17 -1.58
CA VAL A 49 -20.32 27.76 -1.28
C VAL A 49 -20.01 26.87 -2.50
N SER A 50 -20.33 27.30 -3.72
CA SER A 50 -19.99 26.56 -4.94
C SER A 50 -18.49 26.37 -5.12
N ILE A 51 -17.70 27.42 -4.93
CA ILE A 51 -16.23 27.34 -5.02
C ILE A 51 -15.69 26.37 -3.97
N GLY A 52 -16.24 26.42 -2.75
CA GLY A 52 -15.90 25.47 -1.68
C GLY A 52 -16.18 24.02 -2.06
N ILE A 53 -17.35 23.73 -2.61
CA ILE A 53 -17.74 22.38 -3.06
C ILE A 53 -16.80 21.88 -4.17
N ILE A 54 -16.43 22.73 -5.12
CA ILE A 54 -15.49 22.39 -6.19
C ILE A 54 -14.13 22.01 -5.59
N GLY A 55 -13.60 22.84 -4.69
CA GLY A 55 -12.32 22.56 -4.03
C GLY A 55 -12.32 21.24 -3.26
N ILE A 56 -13.39 20.97 -2.49
CA ILE A 56 -13.53 19.71 -1.74
C ILE A 56 -13.61 18.52 -2.70
N THR A 57 -14.39 18.63 -3.77
CA THR A 57 -14.51 17.60 -4.80
C THR A 57 -13.17 17.27 -5.44
N ILE A 58 -12.37 18.29 -5.78
CA ILE A 58 -11.02 18.09 -6.35
C ILE A 58 -10.13 17.33 -5.35
N LEU A 59 -10.11 17.73 -4.08
CA LEU A 59 -9.31 17.07 -3.04
C LEU A 59 -9.71 15.61 -2.83
N ILE A 60 -11.02 15.32 -2.80
CA ILE A 60 -11.54 13.96 -2.68
C ILE A 60 -11.11 13.13 -3.88
N ASN A 61 -11.24 13.65 -5.10
CA ASN A 61 -10.84 12.94 -6.32
C ASN A 61 -9.35 12.63 -6.34
N ILE A 62 -8.49 13.59 -6.00
CA ILE A 62 -7.03 13.36 -5.91
C ILE A 62 -6.73 12.24 -4.91
N LYS A 63 -7.42 12.23 -3.76
CA LYS A 63 -7.24 11.19 -2.74
C LYS A 63 -7.74 9.83 -3.21
N LEU A 64 -8.88 9.77 -3.90
CA LEU A 64 -9.43 8.54 -4.49
C LEU A 64 -8.49 7.97 -5.56
N ILE A 65 -8.04 8.80 -6.50
CA ILE A 65 -7.08 8.45 -7.55
C ILE A 65 -5.82 7.87 -6.91
N ASN A 66 -5.21 8.59 -5.97
CA ASN A 66 -4.00 8.12 -5.28
C ASN A 66 -4.23 6.81 -4.53
N HIS A 67 -5.41 6.59 -3.96
CA HIS A 67 -5.74 5.38 -3.21
C HIS A 67 -6.06 4.17 -4.09
N TYR A 68 -6.64 4.38 -5.27
CA TYR A 68 -7.08 3.31 -6.18
C TYR A 68 -6.06 2.95 -7.25
N LEU A 69 -5.32 3.92 -7.77
CA LEU A 69 -4.32 3.70 -8.82
C LEU A 69 -2.94 3.33 -8.28
N THR A 70 -2.72 3.43 -6.96
CA THR A 70 -1.46 2.98 -6.36
C THR A 70 -1.42 1.45 -6.32
N THR A 71 -0.54 0.87 -7.12
CA THR A 71 -0.11 -0.52 -7.06
C THR A 71 1.30 -0.61 -6.49
N TYR A 72 1.64 -1.75 -5.90
CA TYR A 72 3.00 -2.03 -5.45
C TYR A 72 3.48 -3.29 -6.14
N GLU A 73 4.71 -3.23 -6.62
CA GLU A 73 5.40 -4.33 -7.28
C GLU A 73 6.64 -4.67 -6.46
N TYR A 74 6.85 -5.97 -6.26
CA TYR A 74 8.03 -6.50 -5.59
C TYR A 74 8.86 -7.25 -6.61
N THR A 75 10.13 -6.89 -6.74
CA THR A 75 11.04 -7.53 -7.69
C THR A 75 12.24 -8.08 -6.92
N LEU A 76 12.42 -9.40 -7.00
CA LEU A 76 13.62 -10.08 -6.56
C LEU A 76 14.53 -10.27 -7.78
N SER A 77 15.69 -9.61 -7.78
CA SER A 77 16.63 -9.67 -8.89
C SER A 77 18.06 -9.38 -8.40
N HIS A 78 19.04 -10.11 -8.91
CA HIS A 78 20.48 -9.88 -8.66
C HIS A 78 20.81 -9.67 -7.17
N ASN A 79 20.39 -10.59 -6.29
CA ASN A 79 20.63 -10.55 -4.85
C ASN A 79 20.03 -9.31 -4.13
N LYS A 80 19.00 -8.68 -4.74
CA LYS A 80 18.33 -7.50 -4.19
C LYS A 80 16.81 -7.65 -4.25
N LEU A 81 16.14 -7.21 -3.19
CA LEU A 81 14.70 -7.08 -3.09
C LEU A 81 14.31 -5.62 -3.28
N SER A 82 13.66 -5.32 -4.39
CA SER A 82 13.22 -3.96 -4.74
C SER A 82 11.71 -3.83 -4.57
N PHE A 83 11.29 -2.73 -3.94
CA PHE A 83 9.88 -2.37 -3.76
C PHE A 83 9.57 -1.14 -4.58
N ASN A 84 8.73 -1.34 -5.59
CA ASN A 84 8.31 -0.32 -6.51
C ASN A 84 6.87 0.08 -6.19
N ARG A 85 6.59 1.38 -6.23
CA ARG A 85 5.24 1.92 -6.19
C ARG A 85 4.89 2.39 -7.59
N SER A 86 3.85 1.82 -8.17
CA SER A 86 3.30 2.27 -9.44
C SER A 86 2.02 3.09 -9.23
N LEU A 87 1.91 4.19 -9.96
CA LEU A 87 0.70 5.00 -10.05
C LEU A 87 0.34 5.11 -11.54
N GLY A 88 -0.60 4.26 -11.98
CA GLY A 88 -0.93 4.13 -13.40
C GLY A 88 0.25 3.61 -14.22
N LYS A 89 0.80 4.45 -15.12
CA LYS A 89 1.97 4.11 -15.97
C LYS A 89 3.32 4.50 -15.37
N ARG A 90 3.34 5.26 -14.26
CA ARG A 90 4.58 5.74 -13.63
C ARG A 90 4.97 4.81 -12.49
N THR A 91 6.09 4.11 -12.65
CA THR A 91 6.69 3.29 -11.60
C THR A 91 7.83 4.06 -10.93
N ARG A 92 7.81 4.13 -9.59
CA ARG A 92 8.88 4.72 -8.79
C ARG A 92 9.41 3.68 -7.81
N GLU A 93 10.72 3.47 -7.83
CA GLU A 93 11.40 2.67 -6.82
C GLU A 93 11.34 3.40 -5.47
N VAL A 94 10.85 2.71 -4.45
CA VAL A 94 10.71 3.27 -3.09
C VAL A 94 11.85 2.83 -2.20
N ILE A 95 12.23 1.56 -2.28
CA ILE A 95 13.42 1.04 -1.61
C ILE A 95 13.97 -0.17 -2.35
N GLN A 96 15.29 -0.28 -2.36
CA GLN A 96 16.01 -1.48 -2.75
C GLN A 96 16.80 -1.97 -1.53
N VAL A 97 16.62 -3.24 -1.19
CA VAL A 97 17.24 -3.89 -0.04
C VAL A 97 18.11 -5.04 -0.55
N PRO A 98 19.45 -4.98 -0.43
CA PRO A 98 20.30 -6.13 -0.68
C PRO A 98 19.90 -7.30 0.24
N LEU A 99 19.86 -8.53 -0.30
CA LEU A 99 19.49 -9.71 0.50
C LEU A 99 20.48 -9.96 1.64
N GLU A 100 21.75 -9.60 1.44
CA GLU A 100 22.81 -9.66 2.47
C GLU A 100 22.49 -8.81 3.71
N ASP A 101 21.84 -7.66 3.50
CA ASP A 101 21.44 -6.73 4.57
C ASP A 101 20.18 -7.18 5.31
N ILE A 102 19.46 -8.19 4.77
CA ILE A 102 18.26 -8.75 5.39
C ILE A 102 18.67 -9.71 6.51
N HIS A 103 18.33 -9.32 7.73
CA HIS A 103 18.55 -10.12 8.92
C HIS A 103 17.51 -11.24 9.04
N SER A 104 16.22 -10.90 8.95
CA SER A 104 15.14 -11.88 9.03
C SER A 104 13.84 -11.38 8.42
N ILE A 105 13.00 -12.31 7.95
CA ILE A 105 11.65 -12.08 7.44
C ILE A 105 10.67 -12.95 8.24
N ILE A 106 9.64 -12.34 8.84
CA ILE A 106 8.75 -13.00 9.81
C ILE A 106 7.29 -12.81 9.45
N ALA A 107 6.51 -13.90 9.42
CA ALA A 107 5.06 -13.85 9.23
C ALA A 107 4.34 -13.24 10.45
N LEU A 108 3.42 -12.30 10.23
CA LEU A 108 2.74 -11.56 11.30
C LEU A 108 1.75 -12.32 12.19
N PRO A 109 1.12 -13.46 11.83
CA PRO A 109 0.33 -14.21 12.83
C PRO A 109 1.21 -14.71 13.99
N ARG A 110 2.53 -14.86 13.79
CA ARG A 110 3.50 -15.32 14.81
C ARG A 110 4.24 -14.20 15.55
N LEU A 111 4.14 -12.94 15.12
CA LEU A 111 4.82 -11.81 15.76
C LEU A 111 4.36 -11.51 17.20
N LYS A 112 3.29 -12.18 17.68
CA LYS A 112 2.75 -12.02 19.04
C LYS A 112 3.63 -12.67 20.13
N LYS A 113 4.62 -13.51 19.81
CA LYS A 113 5.41 -14.22 20.85
C LYS A 113 6.86 -13.74 21.02
N ASP A 114 7.53 -13.22 20.00
CA ASP A 114 8.92 -12.77 20.13
C ASP A 114 9.04 -11.28 20.45
N ASN A 115 9.03 -10.97 21.76
CA ASN A 115 9.39 -9.64 22.26
C ASN A 115 10.87 -9.28 21.97
N CYS A 116 11.73 -10.27 21.69
CA CYS A 116 13.16 -10.10 21.42
C CYS A 116 13.47 -9.36 20.10
N LEU A 117 12.52 -9.37 19.14
CA LEU A 117 12.69 -8.76 17.81
C LEU A 117 12.04 -7.38 17.66
N LYS A 118 11.40 -6.86 18.72
CA LYS A 118 10.94 -5.45 18.79
C LYS A 118 12.10 -4.48 18.99
N LYS A 119 13.19 -4.61 18.24
CA LYS A 119 14.23 -3.57 18.20
C LYS A 119 13.61 -2.28 17.68
N LYS A 120 13.96 -1.14 18.30
CA LYS A 120 13.52 0.21 17.84
C LYS A 120 14.03 0.43 16.41
N ALA A 121 13.19 0.14 15.42
CA ALA A 121 13.49 0.43 14.03
C ALA A 121 13.53 1.94 13.82
N ALA A 122 14.62 2.43 13.22
CA ALA A 122 14.81 3.85 12.94
C ALA A 122 13.84 4.36 11.88
N LYS A 123 13.49 3.51 10.89
CA LYS A 123 12.46 3.79 9.90
C LYS A 123 11.63 2.55 9.60
N ARG A 124 10.33 2.78 9.42
CA ARG A 124 9.36 1.74 9.10
C ARG A 124 8.77 2.02 7.73
N TYR A 125 9.06 1.15 6.78
CA TYR A 125 8.47 1.17 5.45
C TYR A 125 7.26 0.23 5.43
N LYS A 126 6.15 0.70 4.87
CA LYS A 126 4.92 -0.06 4.79
C LYS A 126 4.54 -0.20 3.33
N PHE A 127 4.76 -1.39 2.77
CA PHE A 127 4.43 -1.75 1.40
C PHE A 127 3.21 -2.69 1.44
N GLU A 128 2.09 -2.15 1.91
CA GLU A 128 0.83 -2.90 1.97
C GLU A 128 -0.21 -2.25 1.06
N ILE A 129 -0.98 -3.09 0.37
CA ILE A 129 -2.14 -2.67 -0.44
C ILE A 129 -3.41 -3.16 0.23
N GLY A 130 -3.68 -2.69 1.45
CA GLY A 130 -4.79 -3.20 2.25
C GLY A 130 -4.77 -4.73 2.43
N LYS A 131 -5.86 -5.29 2.94
CA LYS A 131 -6.01 -6.74 3.07
C LYS A 131 -6.22 -7.37 1.69
N VAL A 132 -5.17 -7.89 1.05
CA VAL A 132 -5.36 -8.99 0.09
C VAL A 132 -5.81 -10.18 0.94
N GLN A 133 -7.02 -10.68 0.70
CA GLN A 133 -7.55 -11.86 1.40
C GLN A 133 -6.61 -13.06 1.16
N ASP A 134 -6.47 -13.92 2.17
CA ASP A 134 -5.72 -15.19 2.16
C ASP A 134 -4.20 -15.13 1.98
N ARG A 135 -3.55 -13.98 2.22
CA ARG A 135 -2.08 -13.91 2.28
C ARG A 135 -1.58 -13.37 3.61
N SER A 136 -0.62 -14.08 4.20
CA SER A 136 0.07 -13.65 5.40
C SER A 136 0.90 -12.40 5.14
N TYR A 137 0.87 -11.44 6.06
CA TYR A 137 1.81 -10.33 6.06
C TYR A 137 3.15 -10.81 6.57
N TYR A 138 4.23 -10.36 5.92
CA TYR A 138 5.59 -10.63 6.35
C TYR A 138 6.30 -9.32 6.69
N ARG A 139 7.03 -9.31 7.80
CA ARG A 139 7.89 -8.19 8.20
C ARG A 139 9.35 -8.59 8.01
N GLY A 140 10.05 -7.86 7.14
CA GLY A 140 11.48 -7.95 7.00
C GLY A 140 12.21 -6.94 7.89
N TYR A 141 13.33 -7.36 8.45
CA TYR A 141 14.28 -6.53 9.18
C TYR A 141 15.58 -6.44 8.38
N PHE A 142 16.04 -5.24 8.10
CA PHE A 142 17.28 -5.02 7.37
C PHE A 142 18.11 -3.90 8.00
N LYS A 143 19.42 -3.94 7.77
CA LYS A 143 20.35 -2.90 8.25
C LYS A 143 20.71 -1.99 7.09
N ALA A 144 20.57 -0.68 7.28
CA ALA A 144 21.05 0.32 6.31
C ALA A 144 21.57 1.54 7.06
N ASN A 145 22.73 2.06 6.65
CA ASN A 145 23.40 3.20 7.30
C ASN A 145 23.57 3.00 8.81
N ASN A 146 24.01 1.81 9.21
CA ASN A 146 24.19 1.37 10.60
C ASN A 146 22.92 1.43 11.48
N LYS A 147 21.73 1.60 10.89
CA LYS A 147 20.44 1.61 11.59
C LYS A 147 19.59 0.43 11.12
N PHE A 148 18.79 -0.10 12.04
CA PHE A 148 17.79 -1.12 11.72
C PHE A 148 16.54 -0.47 11.16
N HIS A 149 16.06 -1.02 10.04
CA HIS A 149 14.84 -0.62 9.37
C HIS A 149 13.95 -1.84 9.19
N THR A 150 12.66 -1.60 9.04
CA THR A 150 11.70 -2.68 8.78
C THR A 150 10.88 -2.38 7.55
N PHE A 151 10.59 -3.40 6.76
CA PHE A 151 9.57 -3.34 5.72
C PHE A 151 8.47 -4.36 5.99
N LEU A 152 7.26 -4.02 5.57
CA LEU A 152 6.07 -4.85 5.72
C LEU A 152 5.47 -5.06 4.34
N PHE A 153 5.31 -6.31 3.93
CA PHE A 153 4.89 -6.68 2.57
C PHE A 153 4.10 -7.99 2.57
N GLN A 154 3.50 -8.31 1.42
CA GLN A 154 2.62 -9.47 1.25
C GLN A 154 3.07 -10.31 0.05
N PRO A 155 4.15 -11.09 0.20
CA PRO A 155 4.66 -11.97 -0.85
C PRO A 155 3.66 -13.07 -1.21
N SER A 156 3.76 -13.56 -2.45
CA SER A 156 3.16 -14.80 -2.92
C SER A 156 3.99 -15.99 -2.49
N ASP A 157 3.42 -17.18 -2.53
CA ASP A 157 4.12 -18.42 -2.15
C ASP A 157 5.39 -18.62 -3.00
N LYS A 158 5.32 -18.34 -4.31
CA LYS A 158 6.48 -18.36 -5.22
C LYS A 158 7.59 -17.39 -4.80
N MET A 159 7.23 -16.20 -4.31
CA MET A 159 8.21 -15.21 -3.84
C MET A 159 8.82 -15.66 -2.51
N ILE A 160 8.04 -16.30 -1.63
CA ILE A 160 8.56 -16.90 -0.39
C ILE A 160 9.53 -18.03 -0.70
N GLU A 161 9.21 -18.93 -1.63
CA GLU A 161 10.11 -20.00 -2.06
C GLU A 161 11.42 -19.46 -2.64
N ALA A 162 11.34 -18.44 -3.49
CA ALA A 162 12.52 -17.78 -4.03
C ALA A 162 13.37 -17.12 -2.92
N LEU A 163 12.73 -16.46 -1.95
CA LEU A 163 13.42 -15.89 -0.80
C LEU A 163 14.07 -16.95 0.09
N VAL A 164 13.39 -18.09 0.33
CA VAL A 164 13.96 -19.21 1.11
C VAL A 164 15.20 -19.76 0.42
N LYS A 165 15.16 -19.89 -0.91
CA LYS A 165 16.31 -20.38 -1.69
C LYS A 165 17.54 -19.47 -1.60
N GLU A 166 17.33 -18.16 -1.53
CA GLU A 166 18.42 -17.17 -1.51
C GLU A 166 18.90 -16.84 -0.07
N LEU A 167 18.00 -16.77 0.91
CA LEU A 167 18.31 -16.36 2.30
C LEU A 167 18.52 -17.54 3.26
N GLY A 168 18.10 -18.74 2.87
CA GLY A 168 18.02 -19.91 3.75
C GLY A 168 16.77 -19.90 4.64
N GLU A 169 16.32 -21.10 5.04
CA GLU A 169 15.13 -21.26 5.91
C GLU A 169 15.30 -20.58 7.28
N GLU A 170 16.53 -20.50 7.77
CA GLU A 170 16.88 -19.93 9.09
C GLU A 170 16.51 -18.45 9.23
N ARG A 171 16.51 -17.71 8.10
CA ARG A 171 16.18 -16.28 8.07
C ARG A 171 14.70 -16.01 7.78
N ILE A 172 13.92 -17.03 7.42
CA ILE A 172 12.50 -16.87 7.06
C ILE A 172 11.61 -17.67 8.01
N ILE A 173 10.99 -16.94 8.93
CA ILE A 173 10.10 -17.50 9.94
C ILE A 173 8.67 -17.43 9.39
N ARG A 174 8.21 -18.55 8.81
CA ARG A 174 6.82 -18.75 8.34
C ARG A 174 5.86 -18.85 9.52
#